data_AF-A0A3C1DET1-F1
#
_entry.id   AF-A0A3C1DET1-F1
#
_cell.length_a   1.000
_cell.length_b   1.000
_cell.length_c   1.000
_cell.angle_alpha   90.00
_cell.angle_beta   90.00
_cell.angle_gamma   90.00
#
_symmetry.space_group_name_H-M   'P 1'
#
loop_
_entity.id
_entity.type
_entity.pdbx_description
1 polymer ?
#
loop_
_entity_poly.entity_id
_entity_poly.type
_entity_poly.pdbx_seq_one_letter_code
_entity_poly.pdbx_strand_id
1 'polypeptide(L)'
;YRAIVHDADGKTWELPLDRDGETVVETSLGTNVVAVESGGVFVREADCGNQDCVHQGRIDAPGKQIICLPHKLWIEIVASDDRGAGQMDVAAVAGSGSSGGDGDGDGESASDGDGLDVVAR
;
A
#
# COMPACT_ATOMS: atom_id res chain seq x y z
N TYR A 1 -18.40 6.45 -2.84
CA TYR A 1 -16.99 6.17 -2.51
C TYR A 1 -16.53 7.18 -1.48
N ARG A 2 -15.58 6.79 -0.63
CA ARG A 2 -14.87 7.70 0.26
C ARG A 2 -13.37 7.50 0.11
N ALA A 3 -12.60 8.57 0.25
CA ALA A 3 -11.16 8.49 0.38
C ALA A 3 -10.78 8.36 1.86
N ILE A 4 -9.84 7.48 2.16
CA ILE A 4 -9.22 7.35 3.48
C ILE A 4 -7.83 7.92 3.36
N VAL A 5 -7.54 8.95 4.16
CA VAL A 5 -6.20 9.51 4.31
C VAL A 5 -5.60 8.92 5.58
N HIS A 6 -4.38 8.40 5.49
CA HIS A 6 -3.61 7.87 6.62
C HIS A 6 -2.33 8.71 6.78
N ASP A 7 -1.97 9.07 8.01
CA ASP A 7 -0.74 9.81 8.30
C ASP A 7 0.34 8.98 9.02
N ALA A 8 1.46 9.64 9.31
CA ALA A 8 2.61 9.07 10.01
C ALA A 8 2.33 8.69 11.47
N ASP A 9 1.34 9.32 12.11
CA ASP A 9 1.01 9.17 13.52
C ASP A 9 -0.11 8.13 13.75
N GLY A 10 -0.60 7.51 12.67
CA GLY A 10 -1.65 6.50 12.70
C GLY A 10 -3.07 7.08 12.74
N LYS A 11 -3.22 8.39 12.47
CA LYS A 11 -4.51 9.05 12.37
C LYS A 11 -5.08 8.87 10.96
N THR A 12 -6.40 8.75 10.89
CA THR A 12 -7.14 8.62 9.63
C THR A 12 -8.22 9.68 9.48
N TRP A 13 -8.46 10.08 8.24
CA TRP A 13 -9.56 10.95 7.84
C TRP A 13 -10.38 10.28 6.74
N GLU A 14 -11.70 10.36 6.86
CA GLU A 14 -12.62 9.91 5.82
C GLU A 14 -13.16 11.11 5.06
N LEU A 15 -12.91 11.17 3.75
CA LEU A 15 -13.37 12.24 2.87
C LEU A 15 -14.39 11.66 1.89
N PRO A 16 -15.67 12.05 1.97
CA PRO A 16 -16.68 11.58 1.02
C PRO A 16 -16.41 12.18 -0.36
N LEU A 17 -16.37 11.36 -1.41
CA LEU A 17 -16.07 11.85 -2.76
C LEU A 17 -17.26 12.56 -3.42
N ASP A 18 -18.46 12.50 -2.83
CA ASP A 18 -19.67 13.14 -3.36
C ASP A 18 -19.85 14.61 -2.94
N ARG A 19 -18.93 15.14 -2.11
CA ARG A 19 -18.94 16.52 -1.66
C ARG A 19 -17.54 17.11 -1.72
N ASP A 20 -17.44 18.26 -2.39
CA ASP A 20 -16.20 19.00 -2.47
C ASP A 20 -15.78 19.50 -1.08
N GLY A 21 -14.48 19.51 -0.82
CA GLY A 21 -13.94 19.94 0.46
C GLY A 21 -12.44 19.77 0.56
N GLU A 22 -11.84 20.37 1.58
CA GLU A 22 -10.41 20.31 1.84
C GLU A 22 -10.13 19.91 3.29
N THR A 23 -9.01 19.23 3.50
CA THR A 23 -8.53 18.83 4.82
C THR A 23 -7.03 19.01 4.88
N VAL A 24 -6.59 19.73 5.91
CA VAL A 24 -5.17 19.89 6.22
C VAL A 24 -4.75 18.75 7.15
N VAL A 25 -3.77 17.98 6.71
CA VAL A 25 -3.09 16.95 7.50
C VAL A 25 -1.73 17.49 7.88
N GLU A 26 -1.55 17.76 9.18
CA GLU A 26 -0.31 18.29 9.74
C GLU A 26 0.25 17.27 10.73
N THR A 27 1.52 16.93 10.56
CA THR A 27 2.27 16.01 11.42
C THR A 27 3.65 16.59 11.73
N SER A 28 4.42 15.90 12.58
CA SER A 28 5.83 16.24 12.80
C SER A 28 6.72 16.11 11.55
N LEU A 29 6.27 15.41 10.51
CA LEU A 29 7.04 15.19 9.28
C LEU A 29 6.75 16.23 8.19
N GLY A 30 5.73 17.06 8.36
CA GLY A 30 5.28 18.05 7.38
C GLY A 30 3.76 18.12 7.26
N THR A 31 3.32 18.87 6.26
CA THR A 31 1.92 19.21 6.01
C THR A 31 1.50 18.82 4.59
N ASN A 32 0.29 18.26 4.47
CA ASN A 32 -0.39 17.99 3.21
C ASN A 32 -1.80 18.59 3.23
N VAL A 33 -2.15 19.32 2.18
CA VAL A 33 -3.52 19.79 1.93
C VAL A 33 -4.18 18.83 0.96
N VAL A 34 -5.12 18.03 1.46
CA VAL A 34 -5.88 17.06 0.67
C VAL A 34 -7.21 17.68 0.26
N ALA A 35 -7.54 17.62 -1.02
CA ALA A 35 -8.75 18.19 -1.59
C ALA A 35 -9.58 17.10 -2.28
N VAL A 36 -10.89 17.20 -2.11
CA VAL A 36 -11.89 16.49 -2.91
C VAL A 36 -12.58 17.50 -3.80
N GLU A 37 -12.56 17.25 -5.10
CA GLU A 37 -13.28 18.07 -6.08
C GLU A 37 -13.83 17.18 -7.20
N SER A 38 -15.08 17.41 -7.59
CA SER A 38 -15.71 16.76 -8.75
C SER A 38 -15.64 15.23 -8.72
N GLY A 39 -15.82 14.61 -7.56
CA GLY A 39 -15.85 13.14 -7.44
C GLY A 39 -14.50 12.47 -7.21
N GLY A 40 -13.39 13.22 -7.12
CA GLY A 40 -12.06 12.64 -6.93
C GLY A 40 -11.24 13.37 -5.86
N VAL A 41 -10.21 12.70 -5.36
CA VAL A 41 -9.30 13.19 -4.32
C VAL A 41 -7.91 13.42 -4.90
N PHE A 42 -7.23 14.46 -4.43
CA PHE A 42 -5.83 14.77 -4.75
C PHE A 42 -5.15 15.53 -3.62
N VAL A 43 -3.82 15.58 -3.64
CA VAL A 43 -3.06 16.49 -2.79
C VAL A 43 -2.91 17.82 -3.53
N ARG A 44 -3.51 18.88 -3.00
CA ARG A 44 -3.45 20.24 -3.56
C ARG A 44 -2.10 20.89 -3.31
N GLU A 45 -1.57 20.72 -2.10
CA GLU A 45 -0.31 21.30 -1.66
C GLU A 45 0.38 20.37 -0.65
N ALA A 46 1.70 20.36 -0.65
CA ALA A 46 2.52 19.72 0.37
C ALA A 46 3.80 20.53 0.58
N ASP A 47 4.41 20.47 1.76
CA ASP A 47 5.74 21.08 2.02
C ASP A 47 6.91 20.11 1.77
N CYS A 48 6.66 18.91 1.22
CA CYS A 48 7.70 17.96 0.87
C CYS A 48 8.52 18.42 -0.34
N GLY A 49 9.84 18.23 -0.32
CA GLY A 49 10.72 18.74 -1.39
C GLY A 49 10.53 18.10 -2.77
N ASN A 50 9.93 16.91 -2.88
CA ASN A 50 9.75 16.18 -4.13
C ASN A 50 8.38 16.39 -4.79
N GLN A 51 7.36 16.81 -4.04
CA GLN A 51 6.00 17.09 -4.57
C GLN A 51 5.36 15.93 -5.36
N ASP A 52 5.84 14.68 -5.21
CA ASP A 52 5.36 13.53 -5.97
C ASP A 52 3.85 13.28 -5.75
N CYS A 53 3.36 13.55 -4.54
CA CYS A 53 1.93 13.42 -4.20
C CYS A 53 1.05 14.45 -4.91
N VAL A 54 1.55 15.67 -5.13
CA VAL A 54 0.86 16.72 -5.89
C VAL A 54 0.85 16.36 -7.37
N HIS A 55 1.98 15.90 -7.91
CA HIS A 55 2.12 15.54 -9.33
C HIS A 55 1.34 14.27 -9.73
N GLN A 56 1.08 13.34 -8.80
CA GLN A 56 0.21 12.19 -9.03
C GLN A 56 -1.21 12.61 -9.45
N GLY A 57 -1.65 13.79 -9.03
CA GLY A 57 -2.93 14.36 -9.43
C GLY A 57 -4.13 13.62 -8.83
N ARG A 58 -5.27 13.73 -9.52
CA ARG A 58 -6.56 13.25 -9.02
C ARG A 58 -6.78 11.76 -9.26
N ILE A 59 -7.25 11.08 -8.22
CA ILE A 59 -7.76 9.71 -8.27
C ILE A 59 -9.24 9.68 -7.89
N ASP A 60 -10.00 8.80 -8.52
CA ASP A 60 -11.47 8.73 -8.46
C ASP A 60 -12.01 7.30 -8.41
N ALA A 61 -11.13 6.29 -8.39
CA ALA A 61 -11.48 4.89 -8.40
C ALA A 61 -10.65 4.07 -7.41
N PRO A 62 -11.23 3.00 -6.80
CA PRO A 62 -10.49 2.06 -5.96
C PRO A 62 -9.30 1.42 -6.68
N GLY A 63 -8.29 1.00 -5.90
CA GLY A 63 -7.06 0.39 -6.41
C GLY A 63 -6.00 1.40 -6.87
N LYS A 64 -6.34 2.69 -6.94
CA LYS A 64 -5.37 3.79 -7.05
C LYS A 64 -5.07 4.34 -5.66
N GLN A 65 -3.85 4.82 -5.48
CA GLN A 65 -3.40 5.47 -4.25
C GLN A 65 -2.61 6.73 -4.58
N ILE A 66 -2.61 7.69 -3.66
CA ILE A 66 -1.66 8.82 -3.67
C ILE A 66 -0.73 8.65 -2.47
N ILE A 67 0.57 8.70 -2.71
CA ILE A 67 1.58 8.47 -1.66
C ILE A 67 2.50 9.68 -1.56
N CYS A 68 2.65 10.21 -0.34
CA CYS A 68 3.70 11.16 0.04
C CYS A 68 4.70 10.44 0.95
N LEU A 69 5.76 9.87 0.35
CA LEU A 69 6.76 9.10 1.09
C LEU A 69 7.47 9.90 2.20
N PRO A 70 7.89 11.17 1.98
CA PRO A 70 8.58 11.92 3.04
C PRO A 70 7.72 12.16 4.28
N HIS A 71 6.43 12.44 4.11
CA HIS A 71 5.49 12.66 5.23
C HIS A 71 4.81 11.38 5.70
N LYS A 72 5.14 10.23 5.10
CA LYS A 72 4.49 8.93 5.34
C LYS A 72 2.96 8.98 5.26
N LEU A 73 2.43 9.81 4.35
CA LEU A 73 1.01 9.94 4.11
C LEU A 73 0.61 9.11 2.89
N TRP A 74 -0.50 8.40 2.96
CA TRP A 74 -1.11 7.77 1.79
C TRP A 74 -2.63 7.91 1.79
N ILE A 75 -3.19 7.94 0.59
CA ILE A 75 -4.62 8.09 0.35
C ILE A 75 -5.09 6.92 -0.48
N GLU A 76 -6.19 6.29 -0.08
CA GLU A 76 -6.85 5.23 -0.83
C GLU A 76 -8.35 5.50 -0.99
N ILE A 77 -8.96 4.92 -2.03
CA ILE A 77 -10.41 5.03 -2.26
C ILE A 77 -11.07 3.70 -1.91
N VAL A 78 -12.04 3.75 -1.00
CA VAL A 78 -12.84 2.60 -0.58
C VAL A 78 -14.32 2.81 -0.93
N ALA A 79 -15.04 1.70 -1.13
CA ALA A 79 -16.49 1.74 -1.30
C ALA A 79 -17.13 2.38 -0.06
N SER A 80 -18.16 3.20 -0.25
CA SER A 80 -18.96 3.69 0.87
C SER A 80 -19.81 2.52 1.36
N ASP A 81 -19.46 1.92 2.49
CA ASP A 81 -20.21 0.78 3.04
C ASP A 81 -21.40 1.30 3.83
N ASP A 82 -22.62 1.01 3.36
CA ASP A 82 -23.79 0.87 4.24
C ASP A 82 -23.93 -0.58 4.78
N ARG A 83 -22.97 -1.47 4.48
CA ARG A 83 -22.92 -2.82 5.05
C ARG A 83 -21.49 -3.23 5.36
N GLY A 84 -21.11 -3.07 6.63
CA GLY A 84 -20.09 -3.82 7.36
C GLY A 84 -18.90 -4.32 6.54
N ALA A 85 -17.90 -3.45 6.35
CA ALA A 85 -16.57 -3.89 5.96
C ALA A 85 -16.04 -4.86 7.03
N GLY A 86 -15.70 -6.07 6.57
CA GLY A 86 -15.28 -7.19 7.39
C GLY A 86 -14.08 -6.86 8.26
N GLN A 87 -14.28 -7.09 9.55
CA GLN A 87 -13.23 -7.25 10.53
C GLN A 87 -12.44 -8.50 10.12
N MET A 88 -11.20 -8.34 9.63
CA MET A 88 -10.26 -9.45 9.65
C MET A 88 -9.77 -9.59 11.08
N ASP A 89 -10.51 -10.38 11.87
CA ASP A 89 -10.09 -10.84 13.18
C ASP A 89 -8.80 -11.66 13.04
N VAL A 90 -7.69 -11.16 13.59
CA VAL A 90 -6.56 -12.01 13.96
C VAL A 90 -6.88 -12.68 15.29
N ALA A 91 -7.81 -13.65 15.26
CA ALA A 91 -8.09 -14.50 16.40
C ALA A 91 -8.21 -15.96 15.98
N ALA A 92 -7.55 -16.82 16.76
CA ALA A 92 -7.55 -18.28 16.73
C ALA A 92 -6.63 -18.98 15.71
N VAL A 93 -5.32 -18.97 16.00
CA VAL A 93 -4.55 -20.22 15.90
C VAL A 93 -4.85 -21.03 17.18
N ALA A 94 -5.91 -21.81 17.12
CA ALA A 94 -6.13 -22.97 17.99
C ALA A 94 -6.17 -24.19 17.06
N GLY A 95 -5.01 -24.81 16.88
CA GLY A 95 -4.84 -26.09 16.20
C GLY A 95 -3.46 -26.60 16.56
N SER A 96 -3.36 -27.59 17.47
CA SER A 96 -3.36 -29.03 17.15
C SER A 96 -2.11 -29.40 16.33
N GLY A 97 -1.26 -30.21 16.96
CA GLY A 97 0.16 -30.31 16.65
C GLY A 97 0.55 -31.04 15.38
N SER A 98 1.85 -31.06 15.16
CA SER A 98 2.59 -32.08 14.42
C SER A 98 4.05 -31.93 14.84
N SER A 99 4.51 -32.82 15.71
CA SER A 99 5.94 -33.04 15.93
C SER A 99 6.53 -33.57 14.63
N GLY A 100 7.63 -32.95 14.18
CA GLY A 100 8.29 -33.20 12.92
C GLY A 100 8.71 -34.67 12.74
N GLY A 101 8.65 -35.12 11.49
CA GLY A 101 9.33 -36.33 11.06
C GLY A 101 10.79 -35.98 10.74
N ASP A 102 11.68 -36.72 11.39
CA ASP A 102 13.10 -36.83 11.06
C ASP A 102 13.27 -37.41 9.65
N GLY A 103 14.26 -36.90 8.92
CA GLY A 103 14.51 -37.26 7.52
C GLY A 103 15.34 -38.53 7.35
N ASP A 104 15.51 -38.93 6.09
CA ASP A 104 16.69 -39.66 5.61
C ASP A 104 16.85 -39.33 4.13
N GLY A 105 18.06 -38.86 3.78
CA GLY A 105 18.47 -38.58 2.42
C GLY A 105 19.14 -39.81 1.82
N ASP A 106 18.82 -40.07 0.56
CA ASP A 106 19.60 -40.95 -0.30
C ASP A 106 20.06 -40.14 -1.51
N GLY A 107 21.36 -39.88 -1.56
CA GLY A 107 22.05 -39.38 -2.74
C GLY A 107 22.69 -40.53 -3.50
N GLU A 108 22.47 -40.56 -4.82
CA GLU A 108 23.30 -41.24 -5.83
C GLU A 108 23.22 -40.37 -7.09
N SER A 109 24.28 -39.68 -7.55
CA SER A 109 25.56 -40.11 -8.16
C SER A 109 25.48 -40.34 -9.68
N ALA A 110 26.56 -39.91 -10.35
CA ALA A 110 26.96 -40.05 -11.77
C ALA A 110 26.56 -38.89 -12.70
N SER A 111 27.50 -38.00 -13.08
CA SER A 111 28.60 -38.17 -14.05
C SER A 111 28.10 -38.28 -15.49
N ASP A 112 28.33 -37.24 -16.30
CA ASP A 112 28.96 -37.36 -17.62
C ASP A 112 29.22 -35.96 -18.18
N GLY A 113 30.48 -35.71 -18.54
CA GLY A 113 30.96 -34.43 -19.03
C GLY A 113 30.95 -34.30 -20.55
N ASP A 114 31.80 -33.38 -21.00
CA ASP A 114 32.18 -33.05 -22.37
C ASP A 114 31.15 -32.23 -23.18
N GLY A 115 31.47 -31.05 -23.72
CA GLY A 115 32.79 -30.53 -23.97
C GLY A 115 32.81 -29.09 -24.48
N LEU A 116 34.04 -28.73 -24.84
CA LEU A 116 34.58 -27.53 -25.50
C LEU A 116 33.65 -26.94 -26.59
N ASP A 117 33.78 -25.71 -27.08
CA ASP A 117 34.98 -24.94 -27.32
C ASP A 117 34.64 -23.48 -27.66
N VAL A 118 35.67 -22.66 -27.52
CA VAL A 118 35.82 -21.27 -27.98
C VAL A 118 35.40 -20.99 -29.44
N VAL A 119 34.91 -19.77 -29.70
CA VAL A 119 35.31 -18.88 -30.80
C VAL A 119 34.72 -17.48 -30.53
N ALA A 120 35.54 -16.50 -30.15
CA ALA A 120 36.22 -15.57 -31.07
C ALA A 120 35.27 -14.57 -31.76
N ARG A 121 35.13 -13.38 -31.15
CA ARG A 121 35.49 -12.06 -31.72
C ARG A 121 35.05 -10.92 -30.82
#